data_AF-A0A2V6JH95-F1
#
_entry.id   AF-A0A2V6JH95-F1
#
_cell.length_a   1.000
_cell.length_b   1.000
_cell.length_c   1.000
_cell.angle_alpha   90.00
_cell.angle_beta   90.00
_cell.angle_gamma   90.00
#
_symmetry.space_group_name_H-M   'P 1'
#
loop_
_entity.id
_entity.type
_entity.pdbx_description
1 polymer ?
#
loop_
_entity_poly.entity_id
_entity_poly.type
_entity_poly.pdbx_seq_one_letter_code
_entity_poly.pdbx_strand_id
1 'polypeptide(L)'
;SISPDEIAERVRKAIGPKTRAVGVTWVHSSSGVRLPIARIAQGLAEVNRGREEKDRVLLIVDGVHGLGVEDPKITAFGCDAFAAGT
;
A
#
# COMPACT_ATOMS: atom_id res chain seq x y z
N SER A 1 -11.65 -12.47 -11.97
CA SER A 1 -11.30 -11.35 -11.10
C SER A 1 -9.94 -11.63 -10.48
N ILE A 2 -9.17 -10.60 -10.13
CA ILE A 2 -7.94 -10.76 -9.34
C ILE A 2 -8.31 -10.71 -7.85
N SER A 3 -7.73 -11.59 -7.03
CA SER A 3 -8.03 -11.58 -5.59
C SER A 3 -7.18 -10.54 -4.86
N PRO A 4 -7.62 -10.05 -3.68
CA PRO A 4 -6.80 -9.19 -2.82
C PRO A 4 -5.42 -9.77 -2.49
N ASP A 5 -5.35 -11.07 -2.24
CA ASP A 5 -4.09 -11.75 -1.92
C ASP A 5 -3.16 -11.83 -3.13
N GLU A 6 -3.71 -12.03 -4.33
CA GLU A 6 -2.94 -12.03 -5.56
C GLU A 6 -2.35 -10.64 -5.86
N ILE A 7 -3.09 -9.56 -5.59
CA ILE A 7 -2.58 -8.19 -5.69
C ILE A 7 -1.40 -7.98 -4.72
N ALA A 8 -1.59 -8.31 -3.44
CA ALA A 8 -0.56 -8.12 -2.41
C ALA A 8 0.71 -8.94 -2.72
N GLU A 9 0.54 -10.18 -3.18
CA GLU A 9 1.65 -11.05 -3.55
C GLU A 9 2.43 -10.53 -4.77
N ARG A 10 1.73 -9.95 -5.77
CA ARG A 10 2.38 -9.31 -6.91
C ARG A 10 3.24 -8.12 -6.48
N VAL A 11 2.72 -7.27 -5.57
CA VAL A 11 3.49 -6.16 -5.00
C VAL A 11 4.72 -6.70 -4.26
N ARG A 12 4.53 -7.71 -3.39
CA ARG A 12 5.61 -8.32 -2.62
C ARG A 12 6.74 -8.87 -3.51
N LYS A 13 6.38 -9.58 -4.58
CA LYS A 13 7.32 -10.14 -5.56
C LYS A 13 8.10 -9.10 -6.37
N ALA A 14 7.55 -7.89 -6.53
CA ALA A 14 8.21 -6.80 -7.24
C ALA A 14 9.28 -6.08 -6.40
N ILE A 15 9.37 -6.37 -5.10
CA ILE A 15 10.31 -5.71 -4.20
C ILE A 15 11.70 -6.34 -4.35
N GLY A 16 12.66 -5.52 -4.77
CA GLY A 16 14.07 -5.90 -4.85
C GLY A 16 14.91 -5.41 -3.66
N PRO A 17 16.21 -5.77 -3.62
CA PRO A 17 17.13 -5.35 -2.56
C PRO A 17 17.25 -3.82 -2.40
N LYS A 18 17.10 -3.06 -3.50
CA LYS A 18 17.22 -1.60 -3.52
C LYS A 18 15.89 -0.86 -3.42
N THR A 19 14.76 -1.57 -3.40
CA THR A 19 13.43 -0.92 -3.30
C THR A 19 13.31 -0.25 -1.94
N ARG A 20 13.05 1.06 -1.93
CA ARG A 20 12.92 1.86 -0.71
C ARG A 20 11.54 2.40 -0.43
N ALA A 21 10.72 2.49 -1.45
CA ALA A 21 9.34 2.94 -1.33
C ALA A 21 8.47 2.16 -2.31
N VAL A 22 7.22 1.96 -1.91
CA VAL A 22 6.12 1.46 -2.74
C VAL A 22 5.02 2.51 -2.70
N GLY A 23 4.72 3.09 -3.86
CA GLY A 23 3.60 4.00 -4.05
C GLY A 23 2.41 3.28 -4.68
N VAL A 24 1.21 3.44 -4.13
CA VAL A 24 -0.01 2.86 -4.68
C VAL A 24 -1.17 3.85 -4.65
N THR A 25 -2.06 3.80 -5.64
CA THR A 25 -3.33 4.53 -5.63
C THR A 25 -4.43 3.61 -5.10
N TRP A 26 -5.08 4.01 -4.01
CA TRP A 26 -6.00 3.15 -3.26
C TRP A 26 -7.24 2.77 -4.06
N VAL A 27 -7.90 3.76 -4.64
CA VAL A 27 -9.10 3.59 -5.46
C VAL A 27 -8.77 4.07 -6.86
N HIS A 28 -8.79 3.14 -7.81
CA HIS A 28 -8.49 3.46 -9.20
C HIS A 28 -9.78 3.91 -9.89
N SER A 29 -9.93 5.22 -10.08
CA SER A 29 -11.18 5.85 -10.58
C SER A 29 -11.63 5.36 -11.95
N SER A 30 -10.71 4.88 -12.80
CA SER A 30 -11.03 4.37 -14.13
C SER A 30 -11.52 2.92 -14.17
N SER A 31 -11.21 2.12 -13.14
CA SER A 31 -11.56 0.69 -13.11
C SER A 31 -12.45 0.28 -11.93
N GLY A 32 -12.66 1.17 -10.96
CA GLY A 32 -13.38 0.88 -9.72
C GLY A 32 -12.66 -0.12 -8.81
N VAL A 33 -11.42 -0.53 -9.16
CA VAL A 33 -10.64 -1.48 -8.37
C VAL A 33 -10.10 -0.78 -7.14
N ARG A 34 -10.37 -1.38 -5.97
CA ARG A 34 -9.83 -0.97 -4.68
C ARG A 34 -8.68 -1.88 -4.29
N LEU A 35 -7.53 -1.29 -4.01
CA LEU A 35 -6.36 -2.04 -3.56
C LEU A 35 -6.49 -2.45 -2.08
N PRO A 36 -6.06 -3.66 -1.71
CA PRO A 36 -6.10 -4.16 -0.34
C PRO A 36 -4.89 -3.63 0.46
N ILE A 37 -4.90 -2.34 0.81
CA ILE A 37 -3.75 -1.65 1.44
C ILE A 37 -3.24 -2.38 2.68
N ALA A 38 -4.13 -2.85 3.56
CA ALA A 38 -3.73 -3.59 4.76
C ALA A 38 -2.96 -4.90 4.45
N ARG A 39 -3.32 -5.61 3.38
CA ARG A 39 -2.62 -6.82 2.94
C ARG A 39 -1.26 -6.49 2.32
N ILE A 40 -1.19 -5.38 1.58
CA ILE A 40 0.07 -4.87 1.04
C ILE A 40 1.01 -4.49 2.20
N ALA A 41 0.52 -3.75 3.20
CA ALA A 41 1.29 -3.39 4.40
C ALA A 41 1.80 -4.61 5.16
N GLN A 42 0.99 -5.66 5.32
CA GLN A 42 1.42 -6.93 5.91
C GLN A 42 2.57 -7.55 5.11
N GLY A 43 2.44 -7.68 3.79
CA GLY A 43 3.52 -8.20 2.94
C GLY A 43 4.80 -7.38 3.02
N LEU A 44 4.71 -6.06 3.12
CA LEU A 44 5.86 -5.18 3.34
C LEU A 44 6.50 -5.37 4.71
N ALA A 45 5.70 -5.56 5.76
CA ALA A 45 6.21 -5.86 7.10
C ALA A 45 7.04 -7.16 7.09
N GLU A 46 6.62 -8.17 6.34
CA GLU A 46 7.40 -9.42 6.20
C GLU A 46 8.75 -9.20 5.52
N VAL A 47 8.78 -8.40 4.45
CA VAL A 47 10.01 -8.06 3.74
C VAL A 47 10.93 -7.22 4.63
N ASN A 48 10.37 -6.31 5.43
CA ASN A 48 11.13 -5.43 6.30
C ASN A 48 11.73 -6.13 7.52
N ARG A 49 11.23 -7.31 7.94
CA ARG A 49 11.84 -8.09 9.04
C ARG A 49 13.32 -8.42 8.80
N GLY A 50 13.74 -8.52 7.53
CA GLY A 50 15.12 -8.80 7.15
C GLY A 50 15.94 -7.56 6.79
N ARG A 51 15.44 -6.35 7.05
CA ARG A 51 16.09 -5.09 6.64
C ARG A 51 16.41 -4.24 7.86
N GLU A 52 17.49 -3.47 7.77
CA GLU A 52 17.77 -2.40 8.72
C GLU A 52 16.72 -1.29 8.59
N GLU A 53 16.50 -0.50 9.64
CA GLU A 53 15.56 0.63 9.61
C GLU A 53 15.87 1.59 8.45
N LYS A 54 17.15 1.89 8.25
CA LYS A 54 17.59 2.73 7.14
C LYS A 54 17.31 2.11 5.78
N ASP A 55 16.99 0.81 5.69
CA ASP A 55 16.77 -0.01 4.48
C ASP A 55 15.32 -0.47 4.28
N ARG A 56 14.43 -0.17 5.24
CA ARG A 56 13.02 -0.56 5.15
C ARG A 56 12.32 0.06 3.94
N VAL A 57 11.35 -0.68 3.41
CA VAL A 57 10.44 -0.24 2.36
C VAL A 57 9.30 0.55 3.00
N LEU A 58 9.11 1.78 2.54
CA LEU A 58 8.00 2.64 2.96
C LEU A 58 6.77 2.42 2.07
N LEU A 59 5.58 2.42 2.66
CA LEU A 59 4.30 2.38 1.94
C LEU A 59 3.69 3.78 1.85
N ILE A 60 3.57 4.29 0.62
CA ILE A 60 2.97 5.58 0.30
C ILE A 60 1.64 5.33 -0.42
N VAL A 61 0.55 5.89 0.09
CA VAL A 61 -0.80 5.69 -0.46
C VAL A 61 -1.36 7.00 -0.98
N ASP A 62 -1.70 7.03 -2.26
CA ASP A 62 -2.56 8.04 -2.86
C ASP A 62 -4.03 7.64 -2.64
N GLY A 63 -4.73 8.45 -1.85
CA GLY A 63 -6.11 8.25 -1.44
C GLY A 63 -7.07 9.33 -1.94
N VAL A 64 -6.72 10.09 -2.99
CA VAL A 64 -7.54 11.20 -3.50
C VAL A 64 -8.99 10.81 -3.80
N HIS A 65 -9.23 9.57 -4.21
CA HIS A 65 -10.57 9.05 -4.52
C HIS A 65 -11.25 8.29 -3.35
N GLY A 66 -10.56 8.10 -2.23
CA GLY A 66 -11.10 7.44 -1.04
C GLY A 66 -11.42 8.40 0.12
N LEU A 67 -10.81 9.59 0.12
CA LEU A 67 -11.07 10.61 1.13
C LEU A 67 -12.49 11.18 0.96
N GLY A 68 -13.32 11.13 2.02
CA GLY A 68 -14.68 11.66 2.04
C GLY A 68 -15.81 10.65 1.79
N VAL A 69 -15.48 9.42 1.40
CA VAL A 69 -16.45 8.31 1.24
C VAL A 69 -16.31 7.27 2.37
N GLU A 70 -15.14 7.16 2.99
CA GLU A 70 -14.88 6.21 4.07
C GLU A 70 -14.40 6.88 5.37
N ASP A 71 -14.95 6.41 6.50
CA ASP A 71 -14.72 6.87 7.88
C ASP A 71 -13.25 6.65 8.34
N PRO A 72 -12.74 7.36 9.37
CA PRO A 72 -11.33 7.57 9.65
C PRO A 72 -10.69 6.33 10.28
N LYS A 73 -10.34 5.36 9.44
CA LYS A 73 -9.34 4.33 9.76
C LYS A 73 -8.18 4.35 8.77
N ILE A 74 -7.87 5.54 8.23
CA ILE A 74 -6.67 5.77 7.41
C ILE A 74 -5.41 5.32 8.16
N THR A 75 -5.39 5.49 9.49
CA THR A 75 -4.31 5.01 10.38
C THR A 75 -4.26 3.49 10.54
N ALA A 76 -5.32 2.75 10.19
CA ALA A 76 -5.37 1.29 10.31
C ALA A 76 -4.80 0.57 9.07
N PHE A 77 -4.45 1.28 8.00
CA PHE A 77 -3.95 0.68 6.77
C PHE A 77 -2.47 0.29 6.82
N GLY A 78 -1.72 0.72 7.84
CA GLY A 78 -0.30 0.40 7.99
C GLY A 78 0.60 1.09 6.97
N CYS A 79 0.14 2.17 6.32
CA CYS A 79 0.95 2.99 5.45
C CYS A 79 1.81 3.99 6.23
N ASP A 80 2.97 4.33 5.69
CA ASP A 80 3.89 5.31 6.28
C ASP A 80 3.53 6.74 5.87
N ALA A 81 2.93 6.92 4.69
CA ALA A 81 2.44 8.21 4.22
C ALA A 81 1.13 8.04 3.44
N PHE A 82 0.22 9.01 3.61
CA PHE A 82 -1.06 9.09 2.92
C PHE A 82 -1.24 10.48 2.32
N ALA A 83 -1.56 10.57 1.03
CA ALA A 83 -1.80 11.81 0.33
C ALA A 83 -3.19 11.80 -0.32
N ALA A 84 -3.95 12.87 -0.16
CA ALA A 84 -5.23 13.07 -0.83
C ALA A 84 -5.45 14.58 -1.04
N GLY A 85 -5.96 14.94 -2.22
CA GLY A 85 -6.34 16.32 -2.53
C GLY A 85 -7.64 16.72 -1.83
N THR A 86 -7.75 18.00 -1.47
CA THR A 86 -8.95 18.66 -0.96
C THR A 86 -9.56 19.55 -2.02
#